data_AF-A0A7X7WJ65-F1
#
_entry.id   AF-A0A7X7WJ65-F1
#
_cell.length_a   1.000
_cell.length_b   1.000
_cell.length_c   1.000
_cell.angle_alpha   90.00
_cell.angle_beta   90.00
_cell.angle_gamma   90.00
#
_symmetry.space_group_name_H-M   'P 1'
#
loop_
_entity.id
_entity.type
_entity.pdbx_description
1 polymer ?
#
loop_
_entity_poly.entity_id
_entity_poly.type
_entity_poly.pdbx_seq_one_letter_code
_entity_poly.pdbx_strand_id
1 'polypeptide(L)'
;MQTEGQMTLNPVIYLKYPNPVAHPPTYAAVFPYSGGYVNDTVSIANTGRVDTFQILMYNFGDATLLSGIHDDAAWLATADTLGNYIDTLIIPPFDEMILNIIINTTGLTLPNYASNLVFNTNDPDAPTVTIACSLEVIGGTPQCEYVIGDISGDGQRLGGDVTYGVRFFKGVGAPPRDSCYMDSTGTYLYVSGDCNGNCEFRGSDITRLVAYFKGNAQLAYCHFFPTTLPPYRIRHINVWRDQPNLPNVLPSVINKPISQKSVD
;
A
#
# COMPACT_ATOMS: atom_id res chain seq x y z
N MET A 1 8.84 -11.52 -10.54
CA MET A 1 7.92 -10.37 -10.64
C MET A 1 7.40 -10.15 -9.22
N GLN A 2 7.96 -9.22 -8.47
CA GLN A 2 7.27 -8.76 -7.27
C GLN A 2 6.17 -7.82 -7.75
N THR A 3 4.93 -8.27 -7.66
CA THR A 3 3.81 -7.36 -7.51
C THR A 3 3.83 -6.93 -6.05
N GLU A 4 4.26 -5.70 -5.76
CA GLU A 4 3.89 -5.04 -4.50
C GLU A 4 2.39 -5.27 -4.32
N GLY A 5 2.00 -5.77 -3.14
CA GLY A 5 0.68 -6.35 -2.86
C GLY A 5 -0.42 -5.71 -3.69
N GLN A 6 -1.01 -6.49 -4.60
CA GLN A 6 -2.28 -6.10 -5.19
C GLN A 6 -3.34 -6.24 -4.09
N MET A 7 -3.55 -5.19 -3.30
CA MET A 7 -4.86 -4.96 -2.71
C MET A 7 -5.81 -4.73 -3.88
N THR A 8 -6.51 -5.79 -4.29
CA THR A 8 -7.32 -5.77 -5.52
C THR A 8 -8.59 -4.95 -5.36
N LEU A 9 -8.80 -4.38 -4.19
CA LEU A 9 -9.66 -3.25 -3.84
C LEU A 9 -9.17 -2.79 -2.47
N ASN A 10 -9.24 -1.50 -2.17
CA ASN A 10 -9.26 -1.05 -0.78
C ASN A 10 -10.43 -1.80 -0.12
N PRO A 11 -10.23 -2.76 0.80
CA PRO A 11 -11.35 -3.46 1.39
C PRO A 11 -11.98 -2.49 2.39
N VAL A 12 -12.92 -1.68 1.91
CA VAL A 12 -13.85 -0.99 2.80
C VAL A 12 -14.79 -2.06 3.32
N ILE A 13 -14.67 -2.38 4.60
CA ILE A 13 -15.52 -3.39 5.24
C ILE A 13 -16.78 -2.68 5.72
N TYR A 14 -17.92 -3.05 5.13
CA TYR A 14 -19.24 -2.54 5.49
C TYR A 14 -19.92 -3.57 6.42
N LEU A 15 -20.03 -3.26 7.71
CA LEU A 15 -20.83 -4.04 8.67
C LEU A 15 -22.19 -3.35 8.84
N LYS A 16 -23.28 -4.13 8.86
CA LYS A 16 -24.63 -3.61 8.78
C LYS A 16 -25.46 -4.29 9.87
N TYR A 17 -25.74 -3.54 10.93
CA TYR A 17 -26.62 -3.94 12.03
C TYR A 17 -28.09 -3.57 11.71
N PRO A 18 -29.09 -4.40 12.05
CA PRO A 18 -30.47 -4.16 11.68
C PRO A 18 -31.16 -3.14 12.59
N ASN A 19 -31.60 -2.04 11.98
CA ASN A 19 -32.97 -1.56 12.16
C ASN A 19 -33.42 -0.80 10.89
N PRO A 20 -34.36 -1.32 10.08
CA PRO A 20 -34.81 -0.63 8.88
C PRO A 20 -35.74 0.52 9.29
N VAL A 21 -35.18 1.72 9.47
CA VAL A 21 -35.99 2.93 9.43
C VAL A 21 -36.50 3.07 7.99
N ALA A 22 -37.82 3.11 7.82
CA ALA A 22 -38.54 3.17 6.54
C ALA A 22 -38.40 4.53 5.81
N HIS A 23 -37.17 4.96 5.55
CA HIS A 23 -36.83 6.02 4.60
C HIS A 23 -35.68 5.53 3.72
N PRO A 24 -35.69 5.80 2.40
CA PRO A 24 -34.72 5.19 1.51
C PRO A 24 -33.41 5.99 1.52
N PRO A 25 -32.26 5.38 1.85
CA PRO A 25 -31.03 5.75 1.20
C PRO A 25 -30.77 4.73 0.09
N THR A 26 -31.00 5.16 -1.15
CA THR A 26 -30.40 4.56 -2.33
C THR A 26 -28.91 4.84 -2.33
N TYR A 27 -28.12 4.05 -1.62
CA TYR A 27 -26.69 3.89 -1.90
C TYR A 27 -26.28 2.44 -1.64
N ALA A 28 -26.14 1.72 -2.75
CA ALA A 28 -25.53 0.40 -2.80
C ALA A 28 -24.02 0.58 -3.01
N ALA A 29 -23.26 0.26 -1.97
CA ALA A 29 -21.95 -0.36 -2.11
C ALA A 29 -21.92 -1.47 -1.04
N VAL A 30 -22.14 -2.69 -1.51
CA VAL A 30 -22.09 -3.94 -0.75
C VAL A 30 -20.76 -4.58 -1.11
N PHE A 31 -19.86 -4.75 -0.15
CA PHE A 31 -18.87 -5.82 -0.22
C PHE A 31 -19.38 -6.97 0.66
N PRO A 32 -19.30 -8.21 0.19
CA PRO A 32 -19.99 -9.31 0.84
C PRO A 32 -19.34 -9.61 2.18
N TYR A 33 -20.19 -10.05 3.11
CA TYR A 33 -19.91 -10.57 4.45
C TYR A 33 -18.92 -11.77 4.52
N SER A 34 -18.20 -12.06 3.45
CA SER A 34 -17.13 -13.05 3.34
C SER A 34 -16.37 -12.83 2.04
N GLY A 35 -15.03 -12.79 2.06
CA GLY A 35 -14.21 -12.88 0.84
C GLY A 35 -13.16 -11.78 0.61
N GLY A 36 -12.84 -10.95 1.61
CA GLY A 36 -11.64 -10.13 1.55
C GLY A 36 -10.38 -10.99 1.67
N TYR A 37 -9.33 -10.63 0.93
CA TYR A 37 -8.01 -11.22 1.12
C TYR A 37 -6.91 -10.15 1.16
N VAL A 38 -5.90 -10.40 2.00
CA VAL A 38 -4.64 -9.65 2.02
C VAL A 38 -3.58 -10.58 1.43
N ASN A 39 -3.04 -10.21 0.28
CA ASN A 39 -1.95 -10.96 -0.35
C ASN A 39 -0.72 -10.08 -0.42
N ASP A 40 0.40 -10.62 0.06
CA ASP A 40 1.69 -9.95 -0.03
C ASP A 40 2.78 -10.92 -0.49
N THR A 41 3.87 -10.38 -1.01
CA THR A 41 5.03 -11.14 -1.47
C THR A 41 6.30 -10.50 -0.92
N VAL A 42 6.98 -11.19 0.00
CA VAL A 42 8.26 -10.72 0.56
C VAL A 42 9.43 -11.56 0.03
N SER A 43 10.56 -10.94 -0.24
CA SER A 43 11.80 -11.68 -0.51
C SER A 43 12.44 -12.17 0.79
N ILE A 44 12.97 -13.40 0.84
CA ILE A 44 13.67 -13.94 2.01
C ILE A 44 14.84 -13.07 2.45
N ALA A 45 15.44 -12.34 1.52
CA ALA A 45 16.52 -11.44 1.83
C ALA A 45 16.07 -10.11 2.46
N ASN A 46 14.76 -9.90 2.58
CA ASN A 46 14.11 -8.84 3.36
C ASN A 46 13.48 -9.40 4.66
N THR A 47 13.78 -10.63 5.09
CA THR A 47 13.31 -11.13 6.40
C THR A 47 13.78 -10.21 7.52
N GLY A 48 12.89 -9.86 8.43
CA GLY A 48 13.17 -8.84 9.46
C GLY A 48 12.46 -7.51 9.23
N ARG A 49 11.74 -7.37 8.10
CA ARG A 49 10.91 -6.20 7.82
C ARG A 49 9.49 -6.37 8.35
N VAL A 50 8.88 -5.21 8.58
CA VAL A 50 7.49 -5.07 8.97
C VAL A 50 6.79 -4.27 7.88
N ASP A 51 5.81 -4.88 7.22
CA ASP A 51 4.96 -4.23 6.23
C ASP A 51 3.59 -3.94 6.83
N THR A 52 3.00 -2.81 6.47
CA THR A 52 1.73 -2.33 7.05
C THR A 52 0.70 -2.02 5.98
N PHE A 53 -0.50 -2.58 6.14
CA PHE A 53 -1.68 -2.35 5.31
C PHE A 53 -2.75 -1.65 6.14
N GLN A 54 -3.60 -0.84 5.50
CA GLN A 54 -4.70 -0.18 6.21
C GLN A 54 -6.04 -0.77 5.77
N ILE A 55 -6.89 -1.06 6.75
CA ILE A 55 -8.30 -1.40 6.55
C ILE A 55 -9.15 -0.29 7.15
N LEU A 56 -10.18 0.13 6.41
CA LEU A 56 -11.18 1.07 6.87
C LEU A 56 -12.46 0.30 7.21
N MET A 57 -12.90 0.43 8.45
CA MET A 57 -14.10 -0.22 8.97
C MET A 57 -15.15 0.84 9.27
N TYR A 58 -16.38 0.55 8.89
CA TYR A 58 -17.53 1.43 9.14
C TYR A 58 -18.59 0.73 9.98
N ASN A 59 -19.14 1.45 10.95
CA ASN A 59 -20.35 1.05 11.65
C ASN A 59 -21.54 1.86 11.14
N PHE A 60 -22.38 1.25 10.31
CA PHE A 60 -23.63 1.89 9.85
C PHE A 60 -24.83 1.65 10.78
N GLY A 61 -24.64 0.91 11.88
CA GLY A 61 -25.66 0.66 12.88
C GLY A 61 -25.95 1.88 13.74
N ASP A 62 -27.10 1.85 14.42
CA ASP A 62 -27.52 2.83 15.43
C ASP A 62 -27.00 2.51 16.84
N ALA A 63 -26.29 1.38 17.00
CA ALA A 63 -25.63 0.94 18.22
C ALA A 63 -24.11 0.84 18.03
N THR A 64 -23.36 0.91 19.13
CA THR A 64 -21.90 0.72 19.10
C THR A 64 -21.55 -0.68 18.63
N LEU A 65 -20.72 -0.76 17.59
CA LEU A 65 -20.13 -2.01 17.12
C LEU A 65 -18.93 -2.35 18.01
N LEU A 66 -18.99 -3.53 18.61
CA LEU A 66 -17.89 -4.13 19.36
C LEU A 66 -17.35 -5.29 18.53
N SER A 67 -16.04 -5.34 18.33
CA SER A 67 -15.40 -6.43 17.61
C SER A 67 -14.14 -6.89 18.33
N GLY A 68 -14.03 -8.18 18.62
CA GLY A 68 -12.77 -8.82 18.98
C GLY A 68 -12.01 -9.26 17.73
N ILE A 69 -10.72 -9.03 17.68
CA ILE A 69 -9.83 -9.41 16.58
C ILE A 69 -9.00 -10.62 17.04
N HIS A 70 -8.88 -11.61 16.17
CA HIS A 70 -8.06 -12.77 16.38
C HIS A 70 -7.27 -13.09 15.12
N ASP A 71 -5.98 -13.36 15.29
CA ASP A 71 -5.12 -13.95 14.27
C ASP A 71 -4.41 -15.18 14.85
N ASP A 72 -4.17 -16.19 14.01
CA ASP A 72 -3.52 -17.44 14.41
C ASP A 72 -2.02 -17.47 14.06
N ALA A 73 -1.46 -16.35 13.61
CA ALA A 73 -0.18 -16.32 12.93
C ALA A 73 0.79 -15.33 13.55
N ALA A 74 1.94 -15.82 14.04
CA ALA A 74 3.00 -14.97 14.60
C ALA A 74 3.58 -13.91 13.62
N TRP A 75 3.32 -14.06 12.32
CA TRP A 75 3.74 -13.13 11.27
C TRP A 75 2.68 -12.09 10.91
N LEU A 76 1.49 -12.17 11.49
CA LEU A 76 0.35 -11.29 11.25
C LEU A 76 -0.04 -10.63 12.57
N ALA A 77 -0.38 -9.35 12.56
CA ALA A 77 -0.91 -8.67 13.74
C ALA A 77 -1.77 -7.48 13.32
N THR A 78 -2.49 -6.91 14.28
CA THR A 78 -3.27 -5.67 14.09
C THR A 78 -2.84 -4.58 15.06
N ALA A 79 -2.82 -3.34 14.57
CA ALA A 79 -2.47 -2.16 15.35
C ALA A 79 -3.35 -0.95 15.02
N ASP A 80 -3.45 0.00 15.94
CA ASP A 80 -4.07 1.30 15.70
C ASP A 80 -3.16 2.22 14.84
N THR A 81 -3.62 3.44 14.53
CA THR A 81 -2.85 4.42 13.76
C THR A 81 -1.60 4.95 14.48
N LEU A 82 -1.45 4.66 15.77
CA LEU A 82 -0.28 5.00 16.58
C LEU A 82 0.70 3.82 16.71
N GLY A 83 0.36 2.65 16.17
CA GLY A 83 1.18 1.44 16.22
C GLY A 83 0.98 0.58 17.48
N ASN A 84 -0.05 0.87 18.30
CA ASN A 84 -0.37 0.02 19.44
C ASN A 84 -1.12 -1.21 18.97
N TYR A 85 -0.71 -2.40 19.41
CA TYR A 85 -1.43 -3.64 19.14
C TYR A 85 -2.86 -3.57 19.68
N ILE A 86 -3.82 -3.99 18.86
CA ILE A 86 -5.23 -3.99 19.22
C ILE A 86 -5.85 -5.36 18.91
N ASP A 87 -6.52 -5.90 19.91
CA ASP A 87 -7.30 -7.15 19.88
C ASP A 87 -8.82 -6.87 19.96
N THR A 88 -9.20 -5.62 20.12
CA THR A 88 -10.58 -5.18 20.28
C THR A 88 -10.81 -3.83 19.59
N LEU A 89 -12.00 -3.67 19.04
CA LEU A 89 -12.45 -2.47 18.32
C LEU A 89 -13.78 -2.02 18.89
N ILE A 90 -13.91 -0.71 19.02
CA ILE A 90 -15.14 -0.05 19.44
C ILE A 90 -15.41 1.04 18.41
N ILE A 91 -16.44 0.86 17.59
CA ILE A 91 -16.81 1.83 16.55
C ILE A 91 -18.19 2.39 16.91
N PRO A 92 -18.30 3.69 17.27
CA PRO A 92 -19.59 4.31 17.57
C PRO A 92 -20.59 4.20 16.40
N PRO A 93 -21.89 4.39 16.67
CA PRO A 93 -22.90 4.46 15.62
C PRO A 93 -22.55 5.48 14.54
N PHE A 94 -22.70 5.10 13.27
CA PHE A 94 -22.44 5.94 12.09
C PHE A 94 -21.01 6.49 11.97
N ASP A 95 -20.05 5.80 12.58
CA ASP A 95 -18.63 6.21 12.61
C ASP A 95 -17.72 5.24 11.84
N GLU A 96 -16.47 5.63 11.67
CA GLU A 96 -15.44 4.87 10.97
C GLU A 96 -14.15 4.71 11.80
N MET A 97 -13.37 3.67 11.52
CA MET A 97 -12.08 3.41 12.14
C MET A 97 -11.07 2.85 11.14
N ILE A 98 -9.83 3.32 11.22
CA ILE A 98 -8.69 2.78 10.47
C ILE A 98 -7.93 1.78 11.34
N LEU A 99 -7.76 0.57 10.82
CA LEU A 99 -7.01 -0.53 11.40
C LEU A 99 -5.76 -0.79 10.55
N ASN A 100 -4.60 -0.85 11.18
CA ASN A 100 -3.38 -1.28 10.52
C ASN A 100 -3.22 -2.80 10.65
N ILE A 101 -3.04 -3.51 9.54
CA ILE A 101 -2.57 -4.90 9.51
C ILE A 101 -1.06 -4.86 9.36
N ILE A 102 -0.37 -5.57 10.24
CA ILE A 102 1.08 -5.67 10.30
C ILE A 102 1.49 -7.07 9.84
N ILE A 103 2.35 -7.14 8.83
CA ILE A 103 3.02 -8.36 8.38
C ILE A 103 4.46 -8.31 8.87
N ASN A 104 4.80 -9.16 9.84
CA ASN A 104 6.15 -9.30 10.36
C ASN A 104 6.85 -10.49 9.68
N THR A 105 7.87 -10.17 8.91
CA THR A 105 8.62 -11.15 8.11
C THR A 105 9.88 -11.68 8.82
N THR A 106 10.06 -11.31 10.09
CA THR A 106 11.20 -11.72 10.90
C THR A 106 11.19 -13.23 11.13
N GLY A 107 12.25 -13.92 10.70
CA GLY A 107 12.40 -15.36 10.92
C GLY A 107 11.55 -16.25 10.01
N LEU A 108 10.90 -15.68 9.00
CA LEU A 108 10.16 -16.48 8.01
C LEU A 108 11.10 -17.17 7.02
N THR A 109 10.69 -18.34 6.57
CA THR A 109 11.37 -19.21 5.62
C THR A 109 10.46 -19.49 4.42
N LEU A 110 11.01 -19.99 3.32
CA LEU A 110 10.23 -20.31 2.12
C LEU A 110 9.18 -21.41 2.39
N PRO A 111 8.09 -21.49 1.60
CA PRO A 111 7.73 -20.58 0.49
C PRO A 111 6.49 -19.72 0.76
N ASN A 112 5.52 -20.18 1.55
CA ASN A 112 4.20 -19.55 1.65
C ASN A 112 3.66 -19.67 3.07
N TYR A 113 3.04 -18.59 3.54
CA TYR A 113 2.28 -18.53 4.76
C TYR A 113 0.84 -18.17 4.44
N ALA A 114 -0.09 -18.80 5.14
CA ALA A 114 -1.50 -18.49 5.06
C ALA A 114 -2.07 -18.43 6.48
N SER A 115 -2.90 -17.44 6.73
CA SER A 115 -3.61 -17.28 8.00
C SER A 115 -4.95 -16.60 7.75
N ASN A 116 -5.76 -16.48 8.79
CA ASN A 116 -7.00 -15.75 8.77
C ASN A 116 -6.94 -14.65 9.82
N LEU A 117 -7.40 -13.46 9.46
CA LEU A 117 -7.75 -12.42 10.41
C LEU A 117 -9.26 -12.51 10.66
N VAL A 118 -9.65 -12.82 11.90
CA VAL A 118 -11.02 -13.10 12.29
C VAL A 118 -11.53 -11.99 13.20
N PHE A 119 -12.65 -11.39 12.83
CA PHE A 119 -13.37 -10.39 13.61
C PHE A 119 -14.63 -11.02 14.18
N ASN A 120 -14.71 -11.14 15.50
CA ASN A 120 -15.92 -11.56 16.21
C ASN A 120 -16.67 -10.31 16.66
N THR A 121 -17.79 -10.02 16.00
CA THR A 121 -18.52 -8.77 16.19
C THR A 121 -19.84 -8.99 16.92
N ASN A 122 -20.41 -7.92 17.48
CA ASN A 122 -21.78 -7.96 18.01
C ASN A 122 -22.85 -7.79 16.92
N ASP A 123 -22.49 -7.61 15.63
CA ASP A 123 -23.40 -7.52 14.49
C ASP A 123 -24.17 -8.85 14.30
N PRO A 124 -25.51 -8.89 14.42
CA PRO A 124 -26.29 -10.12 14.36
C PRO A 124 -26.34 -10.68 12.94
N ASP A 125 -26.14 -9.83 11.93
CA ASP A 125 -26.09 -10.25 10.53
C ASP A 125 -24.68 -10.77 10.19
N ALA A 126 -23.66 -10.37 10.95
CA ALA A 126 -22.25 -10.70 10.74
C ALA A 126 -21.46 -10.92 12.04
N PRO A 127 -21.84 -11.93 12.84
CA PRO A 127 -21.21 -12.17 14.14
C PRO A 127 -19.73 -12.58 14.01
N THR A 128 -19.34 -13.07 12.83
CA THR A 128 -17.95 -13.39 12.50
C THR A 128 -17.64 -12.94 11.07
N VAL A 129 -16.55 -12.20 10.90
CA VAL A 129 -16.00 -11.81 9.60
C VAL A 129 -14.56 -12.30 9.49
N THR A 130 -14.25 -12.99 8.39
CA THR A 130 -12.92 -13.56 8.16
C THR A 130 -12.28 -12.95 6.92
N ILE A 131 -11.04 -12.49 7.05
CA ILE A 131 -10.18 -12.02 5.97
C ILE A 131 -9.06 -13.04 5.79
N ALA A 132 -8.95 -13.61 4.60
CA ALA A 132 -7.87 -14.55 4.30
C ALA A 132 -6.56 -13.78 4.05
N CYS A 133 -5.49 -14.12 4.76
CA CYS A 133 -4.19 -13.50 4.59
C CYS A 133 -3.23 -14.52 3.97
N SER A 134 -2.57 -14.17 2.87
CA SER A 134 -1.49 -14.97 2.29
C SER A 134 -0.23 -14.15 2.11
N LEU A 135 0.91 -14.75 2.44
CA LEU A 135 2.23 -14.17 2.28
C LEU A 135 3.10 -15.18 1.53
N GLU A 136 3.52 -14.82 0.32
CA GLU A 136 4.52 -15.58 -0.42
C GLU A 136 5.91 -15.07 -0.04
N VAL A 137 6.73 -15.93 0.58
CA VAL A 137 8.14 -15.67 0.81
C VAL A 137 8.90 -16.26 -0.37
N ILE A 138 9.42 -15.41 -1.24
CA ILE A 138 10.22 -15.84 -2.40
C ILE A 138 11.71 -15.90 -2.06
N GLY A 139 12.38 -16.93 -2.59
CA GLY A 139 13.83 -17.08 -2.52
C GLY A 139 14.47 -16.12 -3.52
N GLY A 140 14.51 -14.83 -3.19
CA GLY A 140 15.24 -13.83 -3.95
C GLY A 140 16.55 -13.49 -3.28
N THR A 141 17.60 -13.25 -4.08
CA THR A 141 18.73 -12.42 -3.64
C THR A 141 18.20 -11.14 -2.98
N PRO A 142 18.91 -10.56 -1.99
CA PRO A 142 18.56 -9.25 -1.43
C PRO A 142 18.17 -8.31 -2.54
N GLN A 143 16.92 -7.86 -2.52
CA GLN A 143 16.57 -6.68 -3.28
C GLN A 143 17.44 -5.60 -2.70
N CYS A 144 18.43 -5.15 -3.46
CA CYS A 144 19.27 -4.09 -2.93
C CYS A 144 18.34 -2.92 -2.65
N GLU A 145 18.54 -2.35 -1.48
CA GLU A 145 17.90 -1.09 -1.15
C GLU A 145 18.73 0.00 -1.81
N TYR A 146 18.11 0.74 -2.72
CA TYR A 146 18.78 1.80 -3.46
C TYR A 146 17.79 2.88 -3.86
N VAL A 147 18.28 4.12 -3.98
CA VAL A 147 17.54 5.23 -4.59
C VAL A 147 17.95 5.32 -6.06
N ILE A 148 16.98 5.30 -6.98
CA ILE A 148 17.30 5.43 -8.42
C ILE A 148 18.02 6.76 -8.64
N GLY A 149 19.21 6.71 -9.25
CA GLY A 149 20.05 7.85 -9.54
C GLY A 149 20.96 8.32 -8.39
N ASP A 150 20.94 7.67 -7.22
CA ASP A 150 21.93 7.83 -6.15
C ASP A 150 23.11 6.87 -6.39
N ILE A 151 23.96 7.24 -7.34
CA ILE A 151 25.07 6.41 -7.80
C ILE A 151 26.15 6.31 -6.70
N SER A 152 26.24 7.31 -5.84
CA SER A 152 27.22 7.37 -4.76
C SER A 152 26.83 6.57 -3.51
N GLY A 153 25.54 6.26 -3.34
CA GLY A 153 25.00 5.46 -2.25
C GLY A 153 24.95 6.22 -0.92
N ASP A 154 24.70 7.52 -0.97
CA ASP A 154 24.63 8.42 0.20
C ASP A 154 23.18 8.74 0.66
N GLY A 155 22.20 8.15 -0.02
CA GLY A 155 20.77 8.36 0.19
C GLY A 155 20.21 9.58 -0.55
N GLN A 156 21.03 10.35 -1.26
CA GLN A 156 20.65 11.60 -1.89
C GLN A 156 20.95 11.61 -3.39
N ARG A 157 19.90 11.62 -4.21
CA ARG A 157 20.02 11.84 -5.65
C ARG A 157 20.28 13.31 -5.99
N LEU A 158 21.53 13.67 -6.22
CA LEU A 158 22.00 15.03 -6.51
C LEU A 158 22.88 15.07 -7.77
N GLY A 159 23.29 16.27 -8.19
CA GLY A 159 24.27 16.43 -9.28
C GLY A 159 25.65 15.81 -8.97
N GLY A 160 25.92 15.52 -7.70
CA GLY A 160 27.09 14.75 -7.26
C GLY A 160 27.13 13.35 -7.86
N ASP A 161 25.99 12.67 -7.98
CA ASP A 161 25.89 11.31 -8.53
C ASP A 161 26.26 11.24 -10.01
N VAL A 162 25.87 12.26 -10.78
CA VAL A 162 26.29 12.39 -12.19
C VAL A 162 27.81 12.44 -12.27
N THR A 163 28.44 13.25 -11.41
CA THR A 163 29.90 13.38 -11.39
C THR A 163 30.57 12.07 -10.93
N TYR A 164 29.99 11.39 -9.94
CA TYR A 164 30.44 10.10 -9.46
C TYR A 164 30.38 9.04 -10.56
N GLY A 165 29.25 8.90 -11.25
CA GLY A 165 29.07 7.96 -12.36
C GLY A 165 30.01 8.23 -13.54
N VAL A 166 30.22 9.50 -13.90
CA VAL A 166 31.21 9.87 -14.94
C VAL A 166 32.63 9.48 -14.53
N ARG A 167 33.01 9.65 -13.26
CA ARG A 167 34.35 9.25 -12.77
C ARG A 167 34.51 7.73 -12.82
N PHE A 168 33.48 6.99 -12.41
CA PHE A 168 33.46 5.53 -12.53
C PHE A 168 33.68 5.07 -13.98
N PHE A 169 32.97 5.63 -14.96
CA PHE A 169 33.18 5.28 -16.37
C PHE A 169 34.55 5.65 -16.92
N LYS A 170 35.23 6.64 -16.31
CA LYS A 170 36.62 6.99 -16.63
C LYS A 170 37.63 6.07 -15.94
N GLY A 171 37.20 5.09 -15.15
CA GLY A 171 38.08 4.22 -14.36
C GLY A 171 38.73 4.93 -13.18
N VAL A 172 38.10 5.98 -12.65
CA VAL A 172 38.63 6.77 -11.54
C VAL A 172 37.67 6.72 -10.34
N GLY A 173 38.19 6.39 -9.16
CA GLY A 173 37.42 6.33 -7.92
C GLY A 173 36.97 4.91 -7.56
N ALA A 174 36.19 4.79 -6.50
CA ALA A 174 35.59 3.53 -6.09
C ALA A 174 34.40 3.17 -7.01
N PRO A 175 34.12 1.87 -7.21
CA PRO A 175 32.89 1.45 -7.89
C PRO A 175 31.65 1.86 -7.06
N PRO A 176 30.49 2.10 -7.71
CA PRO A 176 29.23 2.36 -7.01
C PRO A 176 28.93 1.28 -5.98
N ARG A 177 28.45 1.70 -4.80
CA ARG A 177 28.17 0.82 -3.66
C ARG A 177 26.97 -0.09 -3.93
N ASP A 178 25.93 0.47 -4.54
CA ASP A 178 24.64 -0.19 -4.70
C ASP A 178 24.67 -1.12 -5.93
N SER A 179 25.22 -2.31 -5.71
CA SER A 179 25.29 -3.37 -6.71
C SER A 179 24.44 -4.57 -6.32
N CYS A 180 23.58 -5.02 -7.23
CA CYS A 180 22.80 -6.24 -7.07
C CYS A 180 23.34 -7.34 -7.95
N TYR A 181 23.42 -8.54 -7.38
CA TYR A 181 23.69 -9.73 -8.15
C TYR A 181 22.44 -10.14 -8.94
N MET A 182 22.58 -10.29 -10.26
CA MET A 182 21.52 -10.76 -11.13
C MET A 182 21.74 -12.24 -11.44
N ASP A 183 20.95 -13.12 -10.81
CA ASP A 183 21.08 -14.58 -10.96
C ASP A 183 20.96 -15.05 -12.41
N SER A 184 20.11 -14.40 -13.21
CA SER A 184 19.86 -14.78 -14.61
C SER A 184 21.06 -14.57 -15.53
N THR A 185 21.93 -13.61 -15.22
CA THR A 185 23.12 -13.31 -16.03
C THR A 185 24.42 -13.71 -15.33
N GLY A 186 24.37 -14.02 -14.02
CA GLY A 186 25.56 -14.31 -13.23
C GLY A 186 26.48 -13.10 -13.02
N THR A 187 25.93 -11.89 -13.10
CA THR A 187 26.70 -10.63 -13.05
C THR A 187 26.12 -9.65 -12.03
N TYR A 188 26.96 -8.77 -11.50
CA TYR A 188 26.52 -7.63 -10.70
C TYR A 188 26.07 -6.47 -11.59
N LEU A 189 24.93 -5.87 -11.27
CA LEU A 189 24.42 -4.63 -11.85
C LEU A 189 24.53 -3.52 -10.80
N TYR A 190 25.07 -2.36 -11.17
CA TYR A 190 25.00 -1.14 -10.36
C TYR A 190 23.60 -0.54 -10.46
N VAL A 191 22.69 -0.97 -9.60
CA VAL A 191 21.24 -0.77 -9.76
C VAL A 191 20.81 0.67 -9.58
N SER A 192 21.45 1.44 -8.69
CA SER A 192 21.19 2.88 -8.57
C SER A 192 21.66 3.67 -9.80
N GLY A 193 22.60 3.09 -10.55
CA GLY A 193 23.12 3.64 -11.79
C GLY A 193 22.23 3.43 -13.00
N ASP A 194 21.40 2.38 -13.06
CA ASP A 194 20.44 2.18 -14.16
C ASP A 194 19.27 3.15 -13.99
N CYS A 195 19.33 4.26 -14.72
CA CYS A 195 18.34 5.33 -14.68
C CYS A 195 17.35 5.24 -15.85
N ASN A 196 17.56 4.29 -16.77
CA ASN A 196 16.80 4.15 -18.00
C ASN A 196 15.93 2.88 -18.06
N GLY A 197 16.19 1.92 -17.17
CA GLY A 197 15.42 0.70 -16.97
C GLY A 197 15.80 -0.46 -17.88
N ASN A 198 16.95 -0.39 -18.57
CA ASN A 198 17.43 -1.44 -19.46
C ASN A 198 18.30 -2.49 -18.76
N CYS A 199 18.42 -2.43 -17.43
CA CYS A 199 19.18 -3.37 -16.62
C CYS A 199 20.69 -3.35 -16.89
N GLU A 200 21.22 -2.19 -17.25
CA GLU A 200 22.64 -1.94 -17.47
C GLU A 200 23.02 -0.56 -16.94
N PHE A 201 24.24 -0.40 -16.44
CA PHE A 201 24.76 0.93 -16.08
C PHE A 201 25.74 1.41 -17.14
N ARG A 202 25.30 2.37 -17.98
CA ARG A 202 26.05 2.92 -19.12
C ARG A 202 26.01 4.45 -19.16
N GLY A 203 26.71 5.06 -20.11
CA GLY A 203 26.69 6.52 -20.31
C GLY A 203 25.30 7.10 -20.67
N SER A 204 24.40 6.27 -21.20
CA SER A 204 23.00 6.64 -21.45
C SER A 204 22.25 6.93 -20.15
N ASP A 205 22.57 6.23 -19.07
CA ASP A 205 21.97 6.44 -17.75
C ASP A 205 22.35 7.77 -17.15
N ILE A 206 23.63 8.15 -17.28
CA ILE A 206 24.13 9.47 -16.89
C ILE A 206 23.40 10.56 -17.66
N THR A 207 23.24 10.37 -18.98
CA THR A 207 22.51 11.33 -19.83
C THR A 207 21.06 11.47 -19.36
N ARG A 208 20.40 10.36 -19.00
CA ARG A 208 19.03 10.36 -18.49
C ARG A 208 18.91 10.99 -17.10
N LEU A 209 19.87 10.73 -16.21
CA LEU A 209 19.93 11.35 -14.88
C LEU A 209 20.11 12.87 -14.98
N VAL A 210 20.96 13.35 -15.88
CA VAL A 210 21.09 14.78 -16.18
C VAL A 210 19.79 15.35 -16.76
N ALA A 211 19.14 14.64 -17.68
CA ALA A 211 17.85 15.07 -18.23
C ALA A 211 16.76 15.13 -17.15
N TYR A 212 16.76 14.21 -16.18
CA TYR A 212 15.89 14.24 -15.01
C TYR A 212 16.11 15.48 -14.16
N PHE A 213 17.36 15.83 -13.82
CA PHE A 213 17.64 17.07 -13.08
C PHE A 213 17.24 18.34 -13.83
N LYS A 214 17.15 18.27 -15.16
CA LYS A 214 16.64 19.36 -16.00
C LYS A 214 15.11 19.36 -16.16
N GLY A 215 14.40 18.38 -15.59
CA GLY A 215 12.95 18.22 -15.74
C GLY A 215 12.50 17.66 -17.08
N ASN A 216 13.42 17.11 -17.89
CA ASN A 216 13.15 16.65 -19.25
C ASN A 216 12.97 15.13 -19.38
N ALA A 217 13.21 14.37 -18.32
CA ALA A 217 13.05 12.91 -18.31
C ALA A 217 12.58 12.42 -16.95
N GLN A 218 11.90 11.27 -16.95
CA GLN A 218 11.62 10.50 -15.74
C GLN A 218 12.65 9.38 -15.60
N LEU A 219 13.02 9.04 -14.35
CA LEU A 219 13.87 7.88 -14.09
C LEU A 219 13.05 6.60 -14.20
N ALA A 220 13.70 5.54 -14.67
CA ALA A 220 13.17 4.19 -14.67
C ALA A 220 14.22 3.27 -14.04
N TYR A 221 13.76 2.17 -13.44
CA TYR A 221 14.61 1.16 -12.82
C TYR A 221 14.60 -0.15 -13.62
N CYS A 222 15.61 -0.98 -13.43
CA CYS A 222 15.64 -2.33 -13.97
C CYS A 222 14.48 -3.16 -13.41
N HIS A 223 13.62 -3.70 -14.26
CA HIS A 223 12.42 -4.44 -13.82
C HIS A 223 12.71 -5.68 -12.95
N PHE A 224 13.95 -6.19 -12.94
CA PHE A 224 14.38 -7.27 -12.03
C PHE A 224 14.64 -6.78 -10.59
N PHE A 225 14.93 -5.49 -10.41
CA PHE A 225 15.27 -4.88 -9.13
C PHE A 225 14.38 -3.65 -8.87
N PRO A 226 13.09 -3.83 -8.54
CA PRO A 226 12.27 -2.69 -8.13
C PRO A 226 12.87 -2.01 -6.90
N THR A 227 12.92 -0.66 -6.92
CA THR A 227 13.36 0.13 -5.76
C THR A 227 12.28 0.13 -4.68
N THR A 228 12.67 -0.01 -3.43
CA THR A 228 11.80 0.09 -2.26
C THR A 228 11.85 1.47 -1.60
N LEU A 229 12.70 2.39 -2.10
CA LEU A 229 12.92 3.70 -1.50
C LEU A 229 12.15 4.81 -2.23
N PRO A 230 11.59 5.79 -1.48
CA PRO A 230 10.80 6.89 -2.03
C PRO A 230 11.58 7.75 -3.06
N PRO A 231 10.90 8.48 -3.98
CA PRO A 231 9.68 9.27 -3.75
C PRO A 231 8.39 8.59 -4.19
N TYR A 232 8.33 7.25 -4.24
CA TYR A 232 7.05 6.56 -4.19
C TYR A 232 6.41 6.84 -2.84
N ARG A 233 5.65 7.94 -2.79
CA ARG A 233 4.69 8.25 -1.75
C ARG A 233 3.96 6.98 -1.36
N ILE A 234 3.76 6.81 -0.06
CA ILE A 234 2.63 6.09 0.51
C ILE A 234 1.44 6.34 -0.41
N ARG A 235 1.02 5.32 -1.15
CA ARG A 235 -0.25 5.40 -1.87
C ARG A 235 -1.32 5.36 -0.79
N HIS A 236 -1.73 6.54 -0.33
CA HIS A 236 -3.15 6.72 -0.11
C HIS A 236 -3.80 6.42 -1.46
N ILE A 237 -4.38 5.23 -1.59
CA ILE A 237 -5.28 4.94 -2.68
C ILE A 237 -6.51 5.82 -2.43
N ASN A 238 -6.48 7.02 -3.00
CA ASN A 238 -7.72 7.75 -3.25
C ASN A 238 -8.50 6.89 -4.23
N VAL A 239 -9.57 6.26 -3.74
CA VAL A 239 -10.50 5.52 -4.58
C VAL A 239 -11.09 6.51 -5.58
N TRP A 240 -10.69 6.37 -6.85
CA TRP A 240 -11.29 7.16 -7.93
C TRP A 240 -12.78 6.88 -8.00
N ARG A 241 -13.53 7.97 -7.96
CA ARG A 241 -14.97 8.07 -8.12
C ARG A 241 -15.33 7.94 -9.60
N ASP A 242 -14.91 6.86 -10.25
CA ASP A 242 -15.23 6.62 -11.67
C ASP A 242 -16.05 5.33 -11.80
N GLN A 243 -17.35 5.48 -11.55
CA GLN A 243 -18.36 4.65 -12.20
C GLN A 243 -18.93 5.46 -13.36
N PRO A 244 -18.59 5.17 -14.62
CA PRO A 244 -19.39 5.66 -15.74
C PRO A 244 -20.74 4.95 -15.66
N ASN A 245 -21.82 5.71 -15.52
CA ASN A 245 -23.24 5.28 -15.56
C ASN A 245 -24.01 5.20 -14.23
N LEU A 246 -23.84 6.15 -13.31
CA LEU A 246 -24.94 6.52 -12.42
C LEU A 246 -25.65 7.76 -12.98
N PRO A 247 -26.99 7.73 -13.14
CA PRO A 247 -27.73 8.90 -13.59
C PRO A 247 -27.55 10.04 -12.61
N ASN A 248 -27.19 11.19 -13.17
CA ASN A 248 -26.87 12.43 -12.48
C ASN A 248 -28.17 13.02 -11.87
N VAL A 249 -28.59 12.51 -10.71
CA VAL A 249 -29.70 13.11 -9.95
C VAL A 249 -29.10 14.09 -8.96
N LEU A 250 -28.93 15.34 -9.39
CA LEU A 250 -28.71 16.46 -8.48
C LEU A 250 -29.96 16.59 -7.58
N PRO A 251 -29.82 16.66 -6.25
CA PRO A 251 -30.94 17.01 -5.39
C PRO A 251 -31.35 18.45 -5.69
N SER A 252 -32.57 18.62 -6.22
CA SER A 252 -33.22 19.92 -6.26
C SER A 252 -33.40 20.43 -4.84
N VAL A 253 -32.70 21.51 -4.52
CA VAL A 253 -32.86 22.28 -3.29
C VAL A 253 -34.35 22.61 -3.12
N ILE A 254 -34.93 22.12 -2.03
CA ILE A 254 -36.26 22.55 -1.56
C ILE A 254 -36.11 24.01 -1.13
N ASN A 255 -36.49 24.93 -2.01
CA ASN A 255 -36.80 26.31 -1.64
C ASN A 255 -38.04 26.27 -0.73
N LYS A 256 -37.83 26.27 0.59
CA LYS A 256 -38.87 26.69 1.54
C LYS A 256 -39.04 28.21 1.37
N PRO A 257 -40.24 28.72 1.03
CA PRO A 257 -40.48 30.16 1.06
C PRO A 257 -40.39 30.66 2.51
N ILE A 258 -39.55 31.66 2.72
CA ILE A 258 -39.52 32.47 3.95
C ILE A 258 -40.83 33.27 3.97
N SER A 259 -41.71 33.00 4.94
CA SER A 259 -42.85 33.88 5.19
C SER A 259 -42.33 35.19 5.77
N GLN A 260 -42.42 36.29 5.02
CA GLN A 260 -42.27 37.62 5.59
C GLN A 260 -43.46 37.89 6.51
N LYS A 261 -43.20 38.08 7.81
CA LYS A 261 -44.13 38.75 8.70
C LYS A 261 -44.17 40.22 8.30
N SER A 262 -45.34 40.69 7.88
CA SER A 262 -45.64 42.12 7.80
C SER A 262 -45.63 42.70 9.21
N VAL A 263 -44.89 43.80 9.37
CA VAL A 263 -45.00 44.68 10.53
C VAL A 263 -46.11 45.67 10.19
N ASP A 264 -47.21 45.58 10.93
CA ASP A 264 -48.15 46.66 11.23
C ASP A 264 -48.42 46.61 12.73
#